data_AF-A0A6P1SZY9-F1
#
_entry.id   AF-A0A6P1SZY9-F1
#
_cell.length_a   1.000
_cell.length_b   1.000
_cell.length_c   1.000
_cell.angle_alpha   90.00
_cell.angle_beta   90.00
_cell.angle_gamma   90.00
#
_symmetry.space_group_name_H-M   'P 1'
#
loop_
_entity.id
_entity.type
_entity.pdbx_description
1 polymer ?
#
loop_
_entity_poly.entity_id
_entity_poly.type
_entity_poly.pdbx_seq_one_letter_code
_entity_poly.pdbx_strand_id
1 'polypeptide(L)'
;MTRDDLLQYDQNFEIFVASYKPHLRSPGYEDSLRRAYTLDARFMEEFRILRRYLIADDNNWGEDITRHLSRQSALPGTFSPENAKLLARLYREHVKIFITGRFDSCYLDSIETIALFYIFHDIRTLWITGAYREKTSRLMDLVCARFSLNKRLPIGQTLRALSGTLILEVNQIQRCFTMYERYVSSALLQDLTLTGMLEPQAAPTDAVASRITSPGT
;
A
#
# COMPACT_ATOMS: atom_id res chain seq x y z
N MET A 1 26.20 5.07 12.90
CA MET A 1 25.79 3.71 12.52
C MET A 1 26.95 3.07 11.80
N THR A 2 27.43 1.95 12.31
CA THR A 2 28.54 1.17 11.73
C THR A 2 28.03 0.29 10.58
N ARG A 3 28.95 -0.35 9.84
CA ARG A 3 28.60 -1.32 8.79
C ARG A 3 27.86 -2.53 9.35
N ASP A 4 28.20 -2.94 10.57
CA ASP A 4 27.58 -4.10 11.22
C ASP A 4 26.16 -3.76 11.71
N ASP A 5 25.95 -2.54 12.21
CA ASP A 5 24.61 -2.03 12.55
C ASP A 5 23.67 -2.03 11.33
N LEU A 6 24.19 -1.68 10.15
CA LEU A 6 23.44 -1.69 8.88
C LEU A 6 23.04 -3.10 8.43
N LEU A 7 23.94 -4.08 8.55
CA LEU A 7 23.67 -5.46 8.17
C LEU A 7 22.64 -6.10 9.10
N GLN A 8 22.78 -5.88 10.41
CA GLN A 8 21.81 -6.36 11.39
C GLN A 8 20.43 -5.70 11.19
N TYR A 9 20.42 -4.42 10.82
CA TYR A 9 19.20 -3.68 10.51
C TYR A 9 18.47 -4.24 9.28
N ASP A 10 19.17 -4.46 8.17
CA ASP A 10 18.57 -5.04 6.95
C ASP A 10 18.02 -6.46 7.23
N GLN A 11 18.73 -7.26 8.03
CA GLN A 11 18.26 -8.58 8.46
C GLN A 11 16.99 -8.51 9.31
N ASN A 12 16.90 -7.56 10.26
CA ASN A 12 15.71 -7.39 11.08
C ASN A 12 14.48 -7.03 10.23
N PHE A 13 14.66 -6.18 9.22
CA PHE A 13 13.59 -5.84 8.28
C PHE A 13 13.18 -7.05 7.43
N GLU A 14 14.13 -7.82 6.91
CA GLU A 14 13.84 -9.03 6.13
C GLU A 14 13.07 -10.08 6.95
N ILE A 15 13.49 -10.31 8.20
CA ILE A 15 12.79 -11.20 9.14
C ILE A 15 11.36 -10.69 9.41
N PHE A 16 11.19 -9.39 9.62
CA PHE A 16 9.88 -8.77 9.80
C PHE A 16 9.00 -9.02 8.57
N VAL A 17 9.50 -8.75 7.37
CA VAL A 17 8.74 -8.96 6.13
C VAL A 17 8.35 -10.43 5.98
N ALA A 18 9.28 -11.37 6.17
CA ALA A 18 9.01 -12.80 6.06
C ALA A 18 7.94 -13.28 7.07
N SER A 19 7.92 -12.68 8.26
CA SER A 19 7.00 -13.06 9.33
C SER A 19 5.57 -12.58 9.09
N TYR A 20 5.39 -11.35 8.57
CA TYR A 20 4.05 -10.74 8.48
C TYR A 20 3.41 -10.82 7.10
N LYS A 21 4.21 -10.85 6.03
CA LYS A 21 3.69 -10.84 4.66
C LYS A 21 2.71 -11.99 4.34
N PRO A 22 2.91 -13.24 4.82
CA PRO A 22 1.96 -14.33 4.59
C PRO A 22 0.55 -14.06 5.13
N HIS A 23 0.42 -13.19 6.14
CA HIS A 23 -0.84 -12.87 6.80
C HIS A 23 -1.56 -11.67 6.18
N LEU A 24 -0.94 -10.99 5.22
CA LEU A 24 -1.54 -9.83 4.58
C LEU A 24 -2.63 -10.21 3.58
N ARG A 25 -2.60 -11.40 2.96
CA ARG A 25 -3.53 -11.73 1.88
C ARG A 25 -4.58 -12.75 2.33
N SER A 26 -5.84 -12.38 2.15
CA SER A 26 -6.92 -13.36 2.19
C SER A 26 -6.96 -14.18 0.88
N PRO A 27 -7.39 -15.45 0.90
CA PRO A 27 -7.62 -16.22 -0.31
C PRO A 27 -8.54 -15.47 -1.30
N GLY A 28 -8.20 -15.47 -2.60
CA GLY A 28 -9.00 -14.80 -3.64
C GLY A 28 -8.95 -13.26 -3.62
N TYR A 29 -8.02 -12.67 -2.88
CA TYR A 29 -7.90 -11.21 -2.78
C TYR A 29 -7.58 -10.54 -4.12
N GLU A 30 -6.67 -11.10 -4.93
CA GLU A 30 -6.30 -10.53 -6.23
C GLU A 30 -7.53 -10.36 -7.16
N ASP A 31 -8.37 -11.39 -7.25
CA ASP A 31 -9.58 -11.33 -8.08
C ASP A 31 -10.58 -10.29 -7.57
N SER A 32 -10.70 -10.19 -6.24
CA SER A 32 -11.58 -9.21 -5.60
C SER A 32 -11.09 -7.78 -5.86
N LEU A 33 -9.77 -7.57 -5.82
CA LEU A 33 -9.15 -6.30 -6.15
C LEU A 33 -9.40 -5.90 -7.60
N ARG A 34 -9.17 -6.82 -8.54
CA ARG A 34 -9.41 -6.59 -9.97
C ARG A 34 -10.85 -6.18 -10.24
N ARG A 35 -11.82 -6.82 -9.61
CA ARG A 35 -13.25 -6.46 -9.73
C ARG A 35 -13.55 -5.10 -9.10
N ALA A 36 -13.11 -4.86 -7.87
CA ALA A 36 -13.41 -3.64 -7.14
C ALA A 36 -12.87 -2.38 -7.85
N TYR A 37 -11.68 -2.48 -8.44
CA TYR A 37 -11.05 -1.37 -9.16
C TYR A 37 -11.33 -1.38 -10.66
N THR A 38 -12.14 -2.31 -11.15
CA THR A 38 -12.45 -2.47 -12.59
C THR A 38 -11.15 -2.49 -13.41
N LEU A 39 -10.19 -3.34 -13.00
CA LEU A 39 -8.90 -3.52 -13.68
C LEU A 39 -9.08 -4.36 -14.96
N ASP A 40 -9.99 -3.92 -15.81
CA ASP A 40 -10.44 -4.58 -17.04
C ASP A 40 -9.66 -4.09 -18.26
N ALA A 41 -10.06 -4.56 -19.46
CA ALA A 41 -9.42 -4.16 -20.72
C ALA A 41 -9.46 -2.65 -20.97
N ARG A 42 -10.51 -1.95 -20.51
CA ARG A 42 -10.63 -0.50 -20.68
C ARG A 42 -9.62 0.21 -19.79
N PHE A 43 -9.53 -0.15 -18.52
CA PHE A 43 -8.52 0.42 -17.63
C PHE A 43 -7.10 0.16 -18.15
N MET A 44 -6.84 -1.05 -18.65
CA MET A 44 -5.53 -1.41 -19.21
C MET A 44 -5.15 -0.55 -20.42
N GLU A 45 -6.11 -0.18 -21.26
CA GLU A 45 -5.85 0.73 -22.39
C GLU A 45 -5.57 2.17 -21.91
N GLU A 46 -6.33 2.67 -20.93
CA GLU A 46 -6.07 3.98 -20.32
C GLU A 46 -4.70 4.00 -19.62
N PHE A 47 -4.35 2.92 -18.91
CA PHE A 47 -3.04 2.75 -18.26
C PHE A 47 -1.90 2.67 -19.28
N ARG A 48 -2.09 2.02 -20.42
CA ARG A 48 -1.07 1.93 -21.48
C ARG A 48 -0.62 3.32 -21.96
N ILE A 49 -1.53 4.27 -21.99
CA ILE A 49 -1.24 5.67 -22.33
C ILE A 49 -0.48 6.34 -21.18
N LEU A 50 -0.97 6.19 -19.94
CA LEU A 50 -0.32 6.71 -18.74
C LEU A 50 1.12 6.22 -18.60
N ARG A 51 1.36 4.92 -18.83
CA ARG A 51 2.65 4.24 -18.72
C ARG A 51 3.79 4.97 -19.44
N ARG A 52 3.51 5.56 -20.61
CA ARG A 52 4.51 6.29 -21.40
C ARG A 52 5.08 7.49 -20.64
N TYR A 53 4.27 8.12 -19.79
CA TYR A 53 4.69 9.23 -18.94
C TYR A 53 5.40 8.73 -17.69
N LEU A 54 4.93 7.62 -17.11
CA LEU A 54 5.53 7.05 -15.91
C LEU A 54 6.94 6.53 -16.15
N ILE A 55 7.22 5.96 -17.32
CA ILE A 55 8.57 5.52 -17.70
C ILE A 55 9.55 6.70 -17.72
N ALA A 56 9.10 7.89 -18.14
CA ALA A 56 9.94 9.09 -18.12
C ALA A 56 10.19 9.64 -16.71
N ASP A 57 9.47 9.12 -15.70
CA ASP A 57 9.48 9.58 -14.32
C ASP A 57 9.93 8.48 -13.32
N ASP A 58 10.38 7.34 -13.82
CA ASP A 58 10.56 6.10 -13.07
C ASP A 58 11.49 6.20 -11.85
N ASN A 59 12.47 7.09 -11.90
CA ASN A 59 13.42 7.31 -10.82
C ASN A 59 12.91 8.25 -9.71
N ASN A 60 11.87 9.05 -9.97
CA ASN A 60 11.48 10.13 -9.07
C ASN A 60 10.43 9.72 -8.02
N TRP A 61 9.74 8.60 -8.22
CA TRP A 61 8.63 8.18 -7.34
C TRP A 61 9.09 7.97 -5.90
N GLY A 62 10.17 7.22 -5.71
CA GLY A 62 10.76 7.00 -4.40
C GLY A 62 11.33 8.28 -3.81
N GLU A 63 11.94 9.13 -4.64
CA GLU A 63 12.54 10.39 -4.21
C GLU A 63 11.51 11.39 -3.68
N ASP A 64 10.36 11.53 -4.33
CA ASP A 64 9.33 12.48 -3.90
C ASP A 64 8.69 12.03 -2.57
N ILE A 65 8.43 10.73 -2.43
CA ILE A 65 7.90 10.16 -1.19
C ILE A 65 8.91 10.32 -0.05
N THR A 66 10.16 9.90 -0.27
CA THR A 66 11.22 10.00 0.74
C THR A 66 11.50 11.45 1.13
N ARG A 67 11.59 12.37 0.16
CA ARG A 67 11.76 13.80 0.41
C ARG A 67 10.62 14.38 1.24
N HIS A 68 9.37 13.99 0.95
CA HIS A 68 8.22 14.44 1.74
C HIS A 68 8.31 13.97 3.19
N LEU A 69 8.61 12.68 3.40
CA LEU A 69 8.71 12.09 4.73
C LEU A 69 9.89 12.68 5.52
N SER A 70 11.06 12.85 4.91
CA SER A 70 12.23 13.45 5.55
C SER A 70 12.02 14.89 6.03
N ARG A 71 11.00 15.60 5.52
CA ARG A 71 10.67 16.98 5.92
C ARG A 71 9.70 17.05 7.11
N GLN A 72 9.10 15.94 7.51
CA GLN A 72 8.14 15.94 8.60
C GLN A 72 8.87 15.92 9.95
N SER A 73 8.86 17.05 10.65
CA SER A 73 9.43 17.17 12.00
C SER A 73 8.76 16.25 13.03
N ALA A 74 7.51 15.84 12.74
CA ALA A 74 6.73 14.89 13.53
C ALA A 74 7.09 13.41 13.28
N LEU A 75 8.10 13.12 12.45
CA LEU A 75 8.78 11.83 12.39
C LEU A 75 10.15 11.94 13.11
N PRO A 76 10.19 12.22 14.43
CA PRO A 76 11.46 12.40 15.12
C PRO A 76 12.20 11.07 15.21
N GLY A 77 13.36 10.98 14.57
CA GLY A 77 14.28 9.83 14.67
C GLY A 77 13.90 8.57 13.89
N THR A 78 12.68 8.48 13.33
CA THR A 78 12.17 7.25 12.69
C THR A 78 12.59 7.09 11.23
N PHE A 79 13.02 8.16 10.56
CA PHE A 79 13.37 8.14 9.14
C PHE A 79 14.79 8.68 8.90
N SER A 80 15.78 7.80 9.10
CA SER A 80 17.20 8.09 8.85
C SER A 80 17.51 8.19 7.34
N PRO A 81 18.67 8.76 6.95
CA PRO A 81 19.14 8.73 5.56
C PRO A 81 19.22 7.31 4.97
N GLU A 82 19.51 6.32 5.80
CA GLU A 82 19.57 4.91 5.43
C GLU A 82 18.17 4.35 5.13
N ASN A 83 17.18 4.68 5.97
CA ASN A 83 15.79 4.32 5.77
C ASN A 83 15.24 4.97 4.48
N ALA A 84 15.64 6.22 4.20
CA ALA A 84 15.30 6.90 2.97
C ALA A 84 15.88 6.20 1.74
N LYS A 85 17.14 5.75 1.79
CA LYS A 85 17.77 4.97 0.71
C LYS A 85 17.07 3.62 0.50
N LEU A 86 16.74 2.92 1.58
CA LEU A 86 16.00 1.65 1.51
C LEU A 86 14.63 1.85 0.89
N LEU A 87 13.85 2.84 1.36
CA LEU A 87 12.54 3.14 0.79
C LEU A 87 12.62 3.55 -0.68
N ALA A 88 13.60 4.37 -1.06
CA ALA A 88 13.84 4.72 -2.47
C ALA A 88 14.14 3.49 -3.34
N ARG A 89 14.94 2.54 -2.82
CA ARG A 89 15.21 1.26 -3.49
C ARG A 89 13.92 0.44 -3.65
N LEU A 90 13.12 0.30 -2.60
CA LEU A 90 11.85 -0.43 -2.64
C LEU A 90 10.90 0.16 -3.68
N TYR A 91 10.77 1.49 -3.72
CA TYR A 91 9.96 2.17 -4.74
C TYR A 91 10.51 1.97 -6.14
N ARG A 92 11.82 1.98 -6.35
CA ARG A 92 12.43 1.73 -7.66
C ARG A 92 12.05 0.34 -8.19
N GLU A 93 12.14 -0.69 -7.35
CA GLU A 93 11.74 -2.05 -7.75
C GLU A 93 10.22 -2.16 -7.96
N HIS A 94 9.43 -1.55 -7.09
CA HIS A 94 7.97 -1.48 -7.26
C HIS A 94 7.57 -0.78 -8.56
N VAL A 95 8.21 0.34 -8.92
CA VAL A 95 7.95 1.07 -10.16
C VAL A 95 8.20 0.19 -11.37
N LYS A 96 9.32 -0.56 -11.41
CA LYS A 96 9.62 -1.49 -12.52
C LYS A 96 8.51 -2.51 -12.75
N ILE A 97 7.89 -3.01 -11.68
CA ILE A 97 6.75 -3.93 -11.74
C ILE A 97 5.49 -3.16 -12.16
N PHE A 98 5.21 -2.06 -11.49
CA PHE A 98 4.03 -1.22 -11.70
C PHE A 98 3.89 -0.76 -13.16
N ILE A 99 4.97 -0.27 -13.77
CA ILE A 99 4.95 0.20 -15.16
C ILE A 99 4.66 -0.91 -16.16
N THR A 100 4.78 -2.19 -15.81
CA THR A 100 4.36 -3.27 -16.71
C THR A 100 2.85 -3.30 -16.93
N GLY A 101 2.08 -2.66 -16.03
CA GLY A 101 0.62 -2.71 -16.02
C GLY A 101 0.06 -4.04 -15.53
N ARG A 102 0.91 -4.93 -15.01
CA ARG A 102 0.46 -6.19 -14.41
C ARG A 102 0.11 -5.97 -12.94
N PHE A 103 -1.17 -5.81 -12.63
CA PHE A 103 -1.70 -5.71 -11.27
C PHE A 103 -1.98 -7.09 -10.67
N ASP A 104 -0.93 -7.93 -10.62
CA ASP A 104 -1.00 -9.32 -10.15
C ASP A 104 -0.28 -9.53 -8.81
N SER A 105 -0.08 -10.78 -8.43
CA SER A 105 0.68 -11.16 -7.24
C SER A 105 2.06 -10.49 -7.10
N CYS A 106 2.79 -10.21 -8.19
CA CYS A 106 4.08 -9.51 -8.13
C CYS A 106 3.89 -8.03 -7.79
N TYR A 107 2.87 -7.40 -8.36
CA TYR A 107 2.48 -6.04 -8.00
C TYR A 107 2.12 -5.96 -6.51
N LEU A 108 1.24 -6.85 -6.04
CA LEU A 108 0.84 -6.94 -4.65
C LEU A 108 2.05 -7.16 -3.73
N ASP A 109 2.98 -8.03 -4.15
CA ASP A 109 4.16 -8.38 -3.37
C ASP A 109 5.05 -7.17 -3.13
N SER A 110 5.24 -6.36 -4.17
CA SER A 110 6.06 -5.16 -4.09
C SER A 110 5.45 -4.05 -3.22
N ILE A 111 4.13 -3.79 -3.34
CA ILE A 111 3.47 -2.74 -2.55
C ILE A 111 3.27 -3.16 -1.09
N GLU A 112 3.08 -4.45 -0.82
CA GLU A 112 3.03 -5.00 0.54
C GLU A 112 4.37 -4.87 1.26
N THR A 113 5.49 -5.10 0.57
CA THR A 113 6.83 -4.87 1.14
C THR A 113 7.01 -3.39 1.52
N ILE A 114 6.56 -2.46 0.67
CA ILE A 114 6.59 -1.02 0.98
C ILE A 114 5.69 -0.71 2.18
N ALA A 115 4.50 -1.29 2.26
CA ALA A 115 3.61 -1.08 3.39
C ALA A 115 4.20 -1.61 4.70
N LEU A 116 4.83 -2.78 4.67
CA LEU A 116 5.54 -3.36 5.82
C LEU A 116 6.74 -2.51 6.23
N PHE A 117 7.45 -1.87 5.28
CA PHE A 117 8.45 -0.86 5.62
C PHE A 117 7.84 0.28 6.43
N TYR A 118 6.70 0.82 6.02
CA TYR A 118 6.04 1.89 6.78
C TYR A 118 5.64 1.45 8.17
N ILE A 119 5.10 0.23 8.31
CA ILE A 119 4.69 -0.34 9.61
C ILE A 119 5.92 -0.55 10.51
N PHE A 120 6.99 -1.14 9.98
CA PHE A 120 8.23 -1.40 10.72
C PHE A 120 8.86 -0.11 11.26
N HIS A 121 8.67 1.01 10.56
CA HIS A 121 9.14 2.34 10.94
C HIS A 121 8.11 3.22 11.65
N ASP A 122 6.96 2.67 12.08
CA ASP A 122 5.88 3.45 12.70
C ASP A 122 5.50 4.72 11.90
N ILE A 123 5.58 4.64 10.56
CA ILE A 123 5.21 5.74 9.67
C ILE A 123 3.69 5.70 9.51
N ARG A 124 3.02 6.59 10.22
CA ARG A 124 1.56 6.66 10.22
C ARG A 124 0.97 6.95 8.84
N THR A 125 -0.18 6.36 8.56
CA THR A 125 -0.93 6.49 7.29
C THR A 125 -1.23 7.93 6.89
N LEU A 126 -1.38 8.84 7.86
CA LEU A 126 -1.52 10.28 7.62
C LEU A 126 -0.34 10.84 6.80
N TRP A 127 0.88 10.53 7.20
CA TRP A 127 2.10 11.01 6.54
C TRP A 127 2.29 10.37 5.17
N ILE A 128 1.96 9.09 5.04
CA ILE A 128 1.96 8.38 3.76
C ILE A 128 0.99 9.03 2.78
N THR A 129 -0.23 9.35 3.24
CA THR A 129 -1.24 10.03 2.42
C THR A 129 -0.76 11.41 1.97
N GLY A 130 -0.10 12.17 2.85
CA GLY A 130 0.56 13.43 2.51
C GLY A 130 1.64 13.28 1.43
N ALA A 131 2.46 12.24 1.52
CA ALA A 131 3.48 11.94 0.51
C ALA A 131 2.87 11.54 -0.84
N TYR A 132 1.82 10.70 -0.83
CA TYR A 132 1.10 10.33 -2.06
C TYR A 132 0.39 11.52 -2.71
N ARG A 133 -0.09 12.49 -1.94
CA ARG A 133 -0.61 13.77 -2.48
C ARG A 133 0.48 14.51 -3.27
N GLU A 134 1.68 14.64 -2.71
CA GLU A 134 2.80 15.33 -3.38
C GLU A 134 3.17 14.65 -4.70
N LYS A 135 3.34 13.32 -4.65
CA LYS A 135 3.57 12.48 -5.84
C LYS A 135 2.45 12.67 -6.88
N THR A 136 1.19 12.71 -6.44
CA THR A 136 0.03 12.90 -7.33
C THR A 136 0.08 14.24 -8.04
N SER A 137 0.32 15.34 -7.31
CA SER A 137 0.40 16.68 -7.88
C SER A 137 1.46 16.75 -8.98
N ARG A 138 2.67 16.24 -8.70
CA ARG A 138 3.75 16.18 -9.69
C ARG A 138 3.37 15.37 -10.93
N LEU A 139 2.78 14.19 -10.75
CA LEU A 139 2.37 13.34 -11.88
C LEU A 139 1.28 14.02 -12.71
N MET A 140 0.36 14.76 -12.07
CA MET A 140 -0.62 15.58 -12.78
C MET A 140 0.06 16.70 -13.57
N ASP A 141 1.02 17.43 -12.98
CA ASP A 141 1.79 18.47 -13.66
C ASP A 141 2.53 17.91 -14.88
N LEU A 142 3.14 16.72 -14.75
CA LEU A 142 3.80 16.03 -15.85
C LEU A 142 2.83 15.70 -16.99
N VAL A 143 1.65 15.17 -16.67
CA VAL A 143 0.61 14.85 -17.66
C VAL A 143 0.11 16.12 -18.35
N CYS A 144 -0.16 17.19 -17.59
CA CYS A 144 -0.63 18.48 -18.11
C CYS A 144 0.41 19.17 -18.99
N ALA A 145 1.68 19.20 -18.56
CA ALA A 145 2.79 19.77 -19.33
C ALA A 145 3.03 19.02 -20.64
N ARG A 146 2.83 17.69 -20.66
CA ARG A 146 2.94 16.90 -21.91
C ARG A 146 1.73 17.08 -22.82
N PHE A 147 0.54 17.26 -22.25
CA PHE A 147 -0.66 17.56 -23.02
C PHE A 147 -0.57 18.91 -23.73
N SER A 148 -0.04 19.95 -23.07
CA SER A 148 0.13 21.27 -23.69
C SER A 148 1.04 21.23 -24.93
N LEU A 149 2.03 20.33 -24.93
CA LEU A 149 2.93 20.07 -26.06
C LEU A 149 2.28 19.20 -27.16
N ASN A 150 1.29 18.38 -26.83
CA ASN A 150 0.63 17.49 -27.78
C ASN A 150 -0.88 17.41 -27.53
N LYS A 151 -1.62 18.36 -28.13
CA LYS A 151 -3.08 18.54 -27.97
C LYS A 151 -3.94 17.38 -28.49
N ARG A 152 -3.35 16.35 -29.10
CA ARG A 152 -4.05 15.13 -29.57
C ARG A 152 -4.11 14.02 -28.50
N LEU A 153 -3.51 14.24 -27.34
CA LEU A 153 -3.48 13.26 -26.26
C LEU A 153 -4.82 13.16 -25.54
N PRO A 154 -5.31 11.95 -25.20
CA PRO A 154 -6.57 11.78 -24.48
C PRO A 154 -6.38 12.06 -22.98
N ILE A 155 -6.19 13.33 -22.61
CA ILE A 155 -5.87 13.75 -21.23
C ILE A 155 -6.85 13.20 -20.20
N GLY A 156 -8.15 13.16 -20.51
CA GLY A 156 -9.15 12.61 -19.61
C GLY A 156 -8.96 11.12 -19.29
N GLN A 157 -8.52 10.32 -20.26
CA GLN A 157 -8.19 8.90 -20.05
C GLN A 157 -6.94 8.76 -19.19
N THR A 158 -5.90 9.53 -19.50
CA THR A 158 -4.64 9.52 -18.73
C THR A 158 -4.87 9.91 -17.26
N LEU A 159 -5.66 10.95 -17.01
CA LEU A 159 -5.97 11.41 -15.66
C LEU A 159 -6.84 10.41 -14.89
N ARG A 160 -7.79 9.74 -15.56
CA ARG A 160 -8.57 8.66 -14.94
C ARG A 160 -7.70 7.47 -14.54
N ALA A 161 -6.83 7.00 -15.43
CA ALA A 161 -5.87 5.94 -15.12
C ALA A 161 -4.95 6.36 -13.96
N LEU A 162 -4.46 7.61 -13.97
CA LEU A 162 -3.61 8.13 -12.90
C LEU A 162 -4.36 8.11 -11.57
N SER A 163 -5.56 8.68 -11.52
CA SER A 163 -6.40 8.68 -10.32
C SER A 163 -6.69 7.26 -9.82
N GLY A 164 -7.12 6.35 -10.71
CA GLY A 164 -7.44 4.97 -10.36
C GLY A 164 -6.24 4.23 -9.76
N THR A 165 -5.05 4.40 -10.36
CA THR A 165 -3.84 3.77 -9.84
C THR A 165 -3.37 4.34 -8.50
N LEU A 166 -3.50 5.65 -8.27
CA LEU A 166 -3.12 6.26 -7.00
C LEU A 166 -4.03 5.84 -5.86
N ILE A 167 -5.35 5.76 -6.12
CA ILE A 167 -6.32 5.24 -5.15
C ILE A 167 -6.00 3.78 -4.84
N LEU A 168 -5.73 2.98 -5.88
CA LEU A 168 -5.34 1.57 -5.74
C LEU A 168 -4.14 1.43 -4.80
N GLU A 169 -3.05 2.15 -5.07
CA GLU A 169 -1.82 2.16 -4.28
C GLU A 169 -2.05 2.52 -2.80
N VAL A 170 -2.72 3.65 -2.55
CA VAL A 170 -2.99 4.12 -1.18
C VAL A 170 -3.86 3.12 -0.43
N ASN A 171 -4.87 2.56 -1.10
CA ASN A 171 -5.72 1.55 -0.50
C ASN A 171 -4.97 0.26 -0.20
N GLN A 172 -4.05 -0.19 -1.07
CA GLN A 172 -3.21 -1.36 -0.79
C GLN A 172 -2.38 -1.14 0.47
N ILE A 173 -1.77 0.04 0.63
CA ILE A 173 -1.01 0.38 1.84
C ILE A 173 -1.93 0.35 3.07
N GLN A 174 -3.04 1.10 3.05
CA GLN A 174 -3.98 1.16 4.20
C GLN A 174 -4.51 -0.22 4.61
N ARG A 175 -4.80 -1.07 3.63
CA ARG A 175 -5.21 -2.45 3.85
C ARG A 175 -4.13 -3.24 4.57
N CYS A 176 -2.86 -3.09 4.20
CA CYS A 176 -1.76 -3.79 4.89
C CYS A 176 -1.67 -3.38 6.36
N PHE A 177 -1.84 -2.09 6.67
CA PHE A 177 -1.94 -1.63 8.07
C PHE A 177 -3.09 -2.32 8.81
N THR A 178 -4.29 -2.33 8.21
CA THR A 178 -5.46 -2.97 8.81
C THR A 178 -5.25 -4.46 9.06
N MET A 179 -4.65 -5.17 8.10
CA MET A 179 -4.38 -6.61 8.23
C MET A 179 -3.30 -6.91 9.26
N TYR A 180 -2.25 -6.08 9.31
CA TYR A 180 -1.21 -6.17 10.33
C TYR A 180 -1.79 -5.98 11.74
N GLU A 181 -2.56 -4.92 11.97
CA GLU A 181 -3.20 -4.65 13.26
C GLU A 181 -4.11 -5.81 13.68
N ARG A 182 -4.94 -6.33 12.76
CA ARG A 182 -5.79 -7.50 13.03
C ARG A 182 -4.99 -8.74 13.42
N TYR A 183 -3.89 -9.01 12.71
CA TYR A 183 -3.04 -10.16 12.99
C TYR A 183 -2.38 -10.03 14.37
N VAL A 184 -1.77 -8.89 14.67
CA VAL A 184 -1.12 -8.64 15.97
C VAL A 184 -2.14 -8.69 17.11
N SER A 185 -3.31 -8.07 16.95
CA SER A 185 -4.39 -8.17 17.95
C SER A 185 -4.85 -9.61 18.15
N SER A 186 -5.01 -10.40 17.08
CA SER A 186 -5.40 -11.81 17.18
C SER A 186 -4.34 -12.67 17.87
N ALA A 187 -3.06 -12.46 17.53
CA ALA A 187 -1.95 -13.18 18.16
C ALA A 187 -1.83 -12.83 19.65
N LEU A 188 -2.00 -11.56 20.00
CA LEU A 188 -2.02 -11.09 21.40
C LEU A 188 -3.19 -11.71 22.18
N LEU A 189 -4.39 -11.77 21.58
CA LEU A 189 -5.54 -12.41 22.22
C LEU A 189 -5.34 -13.91 22.43
N GLN A 190 -4.70 -14.60 21.48
CA GLN A 190 -4.35 -16.01 21.63
C GLN A 190 -3.35 -16.21 22.77
N ASP A 191 -2.31 -15.38 22.86
CA ASP A 191 -1.31 -15.44 23.94
C ASP A 191 -1.93 -15.13 25.32
N LEU A 192 -2.81 -14.13 25.41
CA LEU A 192 -3.56 -13.82 26.64
C LEU A 192 -4.53 -14.95 27.05
N THR A 193 -5.09 -15.67 26.08
CA THR A 193 -5.94 -16.85 26.35
C THR A 193 -5.10 -18.04 26.80
N LEU A 194 -3.92 -18.25 26.20
CA LEU A 194 -2.98 -19.31 26.56
C LEU A 194 -2.31 -19.09 27.92
N THR A 195 -2.09 -17.83 28.31
CA THR A 195 -1.55 -17.45 29.64
C THR A 195 -2.61 -17.38 30.73
N GLY A 196 -3.88 -17.67 30.42
CA GLY A 196 -4.99 -17.66 31.38
C GLY A 196 -5.39 -16.26 31.87
N MET A 197 -4.92 -15.20 31.20
CA MET A 197 -5.26 -13.81 31.52
C MET A 197 -6.59 -13.36 30.93
N LEU A 198 -7.16 -14.14 30.01
CA LEU A 198 -8.52 -14.01 29.51
C LEU A 198 -9.22 -15.37 29.61
N GLU A 199 -10.36 -15.43 30.30
CA GLU A 199 -11.25 -16.58 30.17
C GLU A 199 -11.85 -16.60 28.75
N PRO A 200 -11.84 -17.74 28.05
CA PRO A 200 -12.52 -17.85 26.76
C PRO A 200 -14.00 -17.57 26.98
N GLN A 201 -14.50 -16.44 26.48
CA GLN A 201 -15.95 -16.22 26.41
C GLN A 201 -16.55 -17.32 25.55
N ALA A 202 -17.33 -18.20 26.17
CA ALA A 202 -18.17 -19.14 25.47
C ALA A 202 -18.99 -18.35 24.45
N ALA A 203 -18.94 -18.78 23.18
CA ALA A 203 -19.83 -18.24 22.16
C ALA A 203 -21.26 -18.30 22.70
N PRO A 204 -22.08 -17.24 22.55
CA PRO A 204 -23.47 -17.29 22.97
C PRO A 204 -24.15 -18.41 22.17
N THR A 205 -24.38 -19.52 22.86
CA THR A 205 -25.14 -20.65 22.37
C THR A 205 -26.60 -20.26 22.54
N ASP A 206 -27.30 -20.17 21.41
CA ASP A 206 -28.75 -20.09 21.27
C ASP A 206 -29.50 -18.97 22.02
N ALA A 207 -29.67 -17.82 21.34
CA ALA A 207 -30.83 -16.94 21.58
C ALA A 207 -31.13 -15.93 20.46
N VAL A 208 -31.19 -16.32 19.17
CA VAL A 208 -31.94 -15.55 18.16
C VAL A 208 -32.66 -16.47 17.17
N ALA A 209 -33.40 -17.45 17.70
CA ALA A 209 -34.45 -18.14 16.97
C ALA A 209 -35.80 -17.70 17.55
N SER A 210 -36.24 -16.47 17.25
CA SER A 210 -37.65 -16.02 17.29
C SER A 210 -37.73 -14.49 17.22
N ARG A 211 -37.79 -13.94 16.00
CA ARG A 211 -38.50 -12.69 15.69
C ARG A 211 -38.52 -12.48 14.16
N ILE A 212 -39.18 -13.42 13.47
CA ILE A 212 -39.83 -13.13 12.21
C ILE A 212 -41.30 -13.45 12.44
N THR A 213 -42.06 -12.44 12.84
CA THR A 213 -43.52 -12.45 12.73
C THR A 213 -43.90 -11.38 11.72
N SER A 214 -44.19 -11.88 10.52
CA SER A 214 -45.07 -11.43 9.43
C SER A 214 -45.22 -9.93 9.07
N PRO A 215 -45.24 -9.59 7.77
CA PRO A 215 -45.59 -8.27 7.28
C PRO A 215 -47.11 -8.08 7.30
N GLY A 216 -47.57 -6.99 7.93
CA GLY A 216 -48.95 -6.52 7.85
C GLY A 216 -49.15 -5.69 6.58
N THR A 217 -50.20 -6.04 5.86
CA THR A 217 -50.83 -5.42 4.68
C THR A 217 -51.03 -3.92 4.75
#